data_AF-A0A0V0XRW3-F1
#
_entry.id   AF-A0A0V0XRW3-F1
#
_cell.length_a   1.000
_cell.length_b   1.000
_cell.length_c   1.000
_cell.angle_alpha   90.00
_cell.angle_beta   90.00
_cell.angle_gamma   90.00
#
_symmetry.space_group_name_H-M   'P 1'
#
loop_
_entity.id
_entity.type
_entity.pdbx_description
1 polymer ?
#
loop_
_entity_poly.entity_id
_entity_poly.type
_entity_poly.pdbx_seq_one_letter_code
_entity_poly.pdbx_strand_id
1 'polypeptide(L)'
;MDTESDIWLSREFLASIKDAKILCERSTIDDLKMKLNRRLISVLSPAAFIHFKCNNRSFCKAVINTGMELSQGKELREFFVDIFENIITPCHEGRWTKDDLGQFCSELTKEVADILLKLKQDSFLVDIWNRYLDVFTVCVTQML
;
A
#
# COMPACT_ATOMS: atom_id res chain seq x y z
N MET A 1 29.37 8.96 4.52
CA MET A 1 30.04 7.66 4.29
C MET A 1 29.24 6.72 5.14
N ASP A 2 28.09 6.29 4.62
CA ASP A 2 27.05 5.57 5.37
C ASP A 2 26.47 4.41 4.52
N THR A 3 27.12 4.09 3.41
CA THR A 3 26.60 3.15 2.41
C THR A 3 26.44 1.74 2.96
N GLU A 4 27.30 1.30 3.87
CA GLU A 4 27.19 -0.06 4.44
C GLU A 4 26.01 -0.19 5.40
N SER A 5 25.75 0.85 6.20
CA SER A 5 24.57 0.93 7.06
C SER A 5 23.30 1.04 6.21
N ASP A 6 23.29 1.88 5.17
CA ASP A 6 22.15 2.03 4.26
C ASP A 6 21.87 0.75 3.47
N ILE A 7 22.91 0.03 3.02
CA ILE A 7 22.78 -1.26 2.33
C ILE A 7 22.27 -2.33 3.29
N TRP A 8 22.78 -2.38 4.53
CA TRP A 8 22.31 -3.32 5.54
C TRP A 8 20.84 -3.09 5.88
N LEU A 9 20.45 -1.83 6.14
CA LEU A 9 19.05 -1.43 6.38
C LEU A 9 18.15 -1.78 5.19
N SER A 10 18.65 -1.66 3.96
CA SER A 10 17.91 -2.04 2.74
C SER A 10 17.74 -3.56 2.62
N ARG A 11 18.76 -4.35 2.97
CA ARG A 11 18.68 -5.81 2.97
C ARG A 11 17.74 -6.33 4.05
N GLU A 12 17.80 -5.76 5.25
CA GLU A 12 16.90 -6.10 6.35
C GLU A 12 15.46 -5.72 6.00
N PHE A 13 15.25 -4.54 5.41
CA PHE A 13 13.93 -4.14 4.90
C PHE A 13 13.35 -5.16 3.91
N LEU A 14 14.12 -5.55 2.89
CA LEU A 14 13.66 -6.51 1.89
C LEU A 14 13.44 -7.91 2.48
N ALA A 15 14.25 -8.29 3.48
CA ALA A 15 14.09 -9.56 4.16
C ALA A 15 12.82 -9.61 5.01
N SER A 16 12.47 -8.50 5.69
CA SER A 16 11.39 -8.45 6.68
C SER A 16 10.03 -8.03 6.13
N ILE A 17 9.95 -7.31 5.01
CA ILE A 17 8.66 -6.86 4.46
C ILE A 17 7.70 -8.02 4.18
N LYS A 18 8.24 -9.19 3.79
CA LYS A 18 7.47 -10.41 3.54
C LYS A 18 6.89 -11.08 4.79
N ASP A 19 7.30 -10.65 5.99
CA ASP A 19 6.89 -11.29 7.23
C ASP A 19 5.47 -10.86 7.63
N ALA A 20 4.93 -9.80 7.01
CA ALA A 20 3.54 -9.38 7.18
C ALA A 20 2.54 -10.20 6.34
N LYS A 21 2.72 -11.52 6.21
CA LYS A 21 1.79 -12.41 5.48
C LYS A 21 0.34 -12.31 5.99
N ILE A 22 0.19 -11.92 7.25
CA ILE A 22 -1.10 -11.65 7.88
C ILE A 22 -1.93 -10.59 7.15
N LEU A 23 -1.28 -9.64 6.46
CA LEU A 23 -1.95 -8.62 5.63
C LEU A 23 -2.61 -9.24 4.39
N CYS A 24 -2.10 -10.36 3.89
CA CYS A 24 -2.67 -11.08 2.75
C CYS A 24 -3.87 -11.96 3.14
N GLU A 25 -4.11 -12.18 4.44
CA GLU A 25 -5.22 -13.00 4.90
C GLU A 25 -6.57 -12.36 4.54
N ARG A 26 -7.54 -13.22 4.18
CA ARG A 26 -8.86 -12.77 3.75
C ARG A 26 -9.56 -11.92 4.82
N SER A 27 -9.45 -12.32 6.08
CA SER A 27 -9.98 -11.62 7.26
C SER A 27 -9.40 -10.21 7.37
N THR A 28 -8.08 -10.10 7.25
CA THR A 28 -7.37 -8.82 7.33
C THR A 28 -7.73 -7.89 6.20
N ILE A 29 -7.78 -8.39 4.97
CA ILE A 29 -8.23 -7.60 3.80
C ILE A 29 -9.68 -7.13 3.98
N ASP A 30 -10.56 -7.97 4.51
CA ASP A 30 -11.96 -7.59 4.73
C ASP A 30 -12.11 -6.55 5.86
N ASP A 31 -11.34 -6.63 6.95
CA ASP A 31 -11.28 -5.58 7.99
C ASP A 31 -10.75 -4.26 7.39
N LEU A 32 -9.62 -4.30 6.66
CA LEU A 32 -9.00 -3.13 6.03
C LEU A 32 -9.97 -2.40 5.09
N LYS A 33 -10.63 -3.13 4.19
CA LYS A 33 -11.63 -2.55 3.27
C LYS A 33 -12.78 -1.88 4.02
N MET A 34 -13.29 -2.52 5.08
CA MET A 34 -14.40 -2.00 5.86
C MET A 34 -14.02 -0.68 6.54
N LYS A 35 -12.82 -0.61 7.13
CA LYS A 35 -12.30 0.60 7.73
C LYS A 35 -12.06 1.70 6.71
N LEU A 36 -11.41 1.38 5.58
CA LEU A 36 -11.18 2.34 4.50
C LEU A 36 -12.49 2.89 3.93
N ASN A 37 -13.52 2.07 3.73
CA ASN A 37 -14.83 2.56 3.28
C ASN A 37 -15.42 3.62 4.23
N ARG A 38 -15.17 3.51 5.54
CA ARG A 38 -15.65 4.49 6.55
C ARG A 38 -14.84 5.78 6.54
N ARG A 39 -13.54 5.70 6.28
CA ARG A 39 -12.63 6.86 6.24
C ARG A 39 -12.77 7.63 4.93
N LEU A 40 -12.76 6.89 3.82
CA LEU A 40 -12.64 7.45 2.47
C LEU A 40 -13.90 8.17 1.99
N ILE A 41 -15.07 7.87 2.57
CA ILE A 41 -16.33 8.55 2.21
C ILE A 41 -16.29 10.07 2.45
N SER A 42 -15.52 10.53 3.44
CA SER A 42 -15.41 11.94 3.80
C SER A 42 -14.20 12.65 3.19
N VAL A 43 -13.27 11.93 2.58
CA VAL A 43 -12.01 12.51 2.06
C VAL A 43 -11.84 12.37 0.55
N LEU A 44 -12.45 11.36 -0.08
CA LEU A 44 -12.41 11.21 -1.53
C LEU A 44 -13.54 11.98 -2.21
N SER A 45 -13.30 12.39 -3.44
CA SER A 45 -14.36 12.88 -4.32
C SER A 45 -15.43 11.79 -4.51
N PRO A 46 -16.71 12.16 -4.75
CA PRO A 46 -17.80 11.19 -4.87
C PRO A 46 -17.55 10.13 -5.96
N ALA A 47 -16.95 10.51 -7.09
CA ALA A 47 -16.63 9.60 -8.18
C ALA A 47 -15.53 8.60 -7.77
N ALA A 48 -14.44 9.08 -7.18
CA ALA A 48 -13.35 8.24 -6.70
C ALA A 48 -13.82 7.29 -5.58
N PHE A 49 -14.66 7.76 -4.66
CA PHE A 49 -15.21 6.91 -3.60
C PHE A 49 -16.10 5.78 -4.12
N ILE A 50 -17.00 6.07 -5.07
CA ILE A 50 -17.85 5.03 -5.69
C ILE A 50 -16.97 4.00 -6.40
N HIS A 51 -15.98 4.47 -7.16
CA HIS A 51 -15.03 3.60 -7.84
C HIS A 51 -14.23 2.73 -6.86
N PHE A 52 -13.70 3.34 -5.78
CA PHE A 52 -13.04 2.61 -4.70
C PHE A 52 -13.96 1.55 -4.11
N LYS A 53 -15.21 1.88 -3.78
CA LYS A 53 -16.15 0.94 -3.14
C LYS A 53 -16.40 -0.30 -4.00
N CYS A 54 -16.44 -0.15 -5.32
CA CYS A 54 -16.59 -1.26 -6.26
C CYS A 54 -15.32 -2.13 -6.36
N ASN A 55 -14.13 -1.53 -6.17
CA ASN A 55 -12.83 -2.17 -6.43
C ASN A 55 -11.94 -2.32 -5.18
N ASN A 56 -12.45 -2.05 -3.98
CA ASN A 56 -11.65 -1.87 -2.76
C ASN A 56 -10.75 -3.06 -2.42
N ARG A 57 -11.23 -4.28 -2.66
CA ARG A 57 -10.44 -5.50 -2.47
C ARG A 57 -9.24 -5.54 -3.40
N SER A 58 -9.43 -5.19 -4.67
CA SER A 58 -8.37 -5.20 -5.68
C SER A 58 -7.31 -4.15 -5.34
N PHE A 59 -7.72 -2.93 -4.99
CA PHE A 59 -6.79 -1.88 -4.54
C PHE A 59 -5.98 -2.31 -3.32
N CYS A 60 -6.63 -2.79 -2.25
CA CYS A 60 -5.90 -3.22 -1.04
C CYS A 60 -4.90 -4.35 -1.34
N LYS A 61 -5.32 -5.34 -2.13
CA LYS A 61 -4.46 -6.47 -2.50
C LYS A 61 -3.31 -6.04 -3.38
N ALA A 62 -3.53 -5.17 -4.35
CA ALA A 62 -2.48 -4.68 -5.23
C ALA A 62 -1.36 -4.03 -4.41
N VAL A 63 -1.68 -3.08 -3.53
CA VAL A 63 -0.66 -2.42 -2.70
C VAL A 63 0.08 -3.40 -1.79
N ILE A 64 -0.64 -4.32 -1.12
CA ILE A 64 -0.02 -5.29 -0.20
C ILE A 64 0.86 -6.28 -0.98
N ASN A 65 0.36 -6.86 -2.07
CA ASN A 65 1.12 -7.83 -2.85
C ASN A 65 2.37 -7.21 -3.47
N THR A 66 2.27 -5.99 -4.01
CA THR A 66 3.43 -5.24 -4.52
C THR A 66 4.52 -5.09 -3.45
N GLY A 67 4.16 -4.82 -2.19
CA GLY A 67 5.11 -4.76 -1.08
C GLY A 67 5.72 -6.12 -0.74
N MET A 68 4.92 -7.17 -0.72
CA MET A 68 5.38 -8.55 -0.46
C MET A 68 6.37 -9.04 -1.53
N GLU A 69 6.15 -8.67 -2.79
CA GLU A 69 6.97 -9.07 -3.94
C GLU A 69 8.33 -8.37 -3.98
N LEU A 70 8.53 -7.25 -3.27
CA LEU A 70 9.84 -6.60 -3.16
C LEU A 70 10.90 -7.54 -2.59
N SER A 71 10.51 -8.42 -1.65
CA SER A 71 11.41 -9.42 -1.06
C SER A 71 11.90 -10.49 -2.03
N GLN A 72 11.24 -10.65 -3.18
CA GLN A 72 11.55 -11.69 -4.16
C GLN A 72 12.61 -11.25 -5.18
N GLY A 73 13.12 -10.02 -5.07
CA GLY A 73 14.11 -9.48 -6.02
C GLY A 73 13.52 -9.26 -7.41
N LYS A 74 12.22 -8.98 -7.48
CA LYS A 74 11.52 -8.65 -8.73
C LYS A 74 12.21 -7.49 -9.44
N GLU A 75 12.24 -7.52 -10.77
CA GLU A 75 12.82 -6.40 -11.52
C GLU A 75 12.01 -5.12 -11.27
N LEU A 76 12.71 -4.00 -11.11
CA LEU A 76 12.08 -2.70 -10.87
C LEU A 76 11.09 -2.32 -11.98
N ARG A 77 11.33 -2.78 -13.22
CA ARG A 77 10.40 -2.60 -14.33
C ARG A 77 9.06 -3.27 -14.07
N GLU A 78 9.09 -4.55 -13.68
CA GLU A 78 7.87 -5.32 -13.42
C GLU A 78 7.09 -4.72 -12.25
N PHE A 79 7.78 -4.27 -11.20
CA PHE A 79 7.17 -3.53 -10.09
C PHE A 79 6.35 -2.31 -10.56
N PHE A 80 6.91 -1.48 -11.44
CA PHE A 80 6.17 -0.32 -11.96
C PHE A 80 5.04 -0.71 -12.92
N VAL A 81 5.20 -1.79 -13.68
CA VAL A 81 4.12 -2.33 -14.53
C VAL A 81 2.94 -2.77 -13.67
N ASP A 82 3.17 -3.51 -12.59
CA ASP A 82 2.09 -3.96 -11.70
C ASP A 82 1.34 -2.78 -11.07
N ILE A 83 2.09 -1.75 -10.64
CA ILE A 83 1.49 -0.52 -10.11
C ILE A 83 0.65 0.16 -11.19
N PHE A 84 1.17 0.28 -12.41
CA PHE A 84 0.48 0.95 -13.49
C PHE A 84 -0.83 0.24 -13.86
N GLU A 85 -0.80 -1.09 -13.95
CA GLU A 85 -1.95 -1.91 -14.31
C GLU A 85 -2.99 -2.00 -13.20
N ASN A 86 -2.56 -2.17 -11.94
CA ASN A 86 -3.47 -2.48 -10.83
C ASN A 86 -3.90 -1.25 -10.02
N ILE A 87 -3.23 -0.11 -10.18
CA ILE A 87 -3.53 1.13 -9.44
C ILE A 87 -3.79 2.28 -10.39
N ILE A 88 -2.82 2.65 -11.24
CA ILE A 88 -2.89 3.88 -12.04
C ILE A 88 -3.99 3.82 -13.09
N THR A 89 -4.06 2.73 -13.87
CA THR A 89 -5.08 2.54 -14.90
C THR A 89 -6.49 2.55 -14.29
N PRO A 90 -6.79 1.78 -13.22
CA PRO A 90 -8.08 1.88 -12.51
C PRO A 90 -8.37 3.27 -11.94
N CYS A 91 -7.37 3.98 -11.42
CA CYS A 91 -7.55 5.35 -10.93
C CYS A 91 -7.96 6.31 -12.06
N HIS A 92 -7.38 6.21 -13.26
CA HIS A 92 -7.82 6.98 -14.42
C HIS A 92 -9.25 6.63 -14.83
N GLU A 93 -9.62 5.35 -14.89
CA GLU A 93 -10.99 4.90 -15.19
C GLU A 93 -12.00 5.46 -14.18
N GLY A 94 -11.62 5.49 -12.90
CA GLY A 94 -12.39 6.06 -11.81
C GLY A 94 -12.35 7.58 -11.70
N ARG A 95 -11.62 8.28 -12.59
CA ARG A 95 -11.39 9.74 -12.58
C ARG A 95 -10.81 10.27 -11.27
N TRP A 96 -9.89 9.51 -10.69
CA TRP A 96 -9.19 9.92 -9.47
C TRP A 96 -8.26 11.08 -9.77
N THR A 97 -8.21 12.03 -8.86
CA THR A 97 -7.19 13.08 -8.87
C THR A 97 -5.95 12.63 -8.10
N LYS A 98 -4.83 13.35 -8.27
CA LYS A 98 -3.62 13.11 -7.45
C LYS A 98 -3.92 13.28 -5.95
N ASP A 99 -4.82 14.20 -5.59
CA ASP A 99 -5.25 14.39 -4.20
C ASP A 99 -6.05 13.17 -3.71
N ASP A 100 -7.02 12.68 -4.48
CA ASP A 100 -7.78 11.46 -4.13
C ASP A 100 -6.85 10.26 -3.87
N LEU A 101 -5.87 10.05 -4.76
CA LEU A 101 -4.90 8.96 -4.62
C LEU A 101 -4.00 9.16 -3.39
N GLY A 102 -3.56 10.40 -3.13
CA GLY A 102 -2.80 10.74 -1.93
C GLY A 102 -3.59 10.49 -0.64
N GLN A 103 -4.87 10.91 -0.59
CA GLN A 103 -5.76 10.64 0.56
C GLN A 103 -5.97 9.15 0.77
N PHE A 104 -6.20 8.39 -0.31
CA PHE A 104 -6.31 6.94 -0.23
C PHE A 104 -5.06 6.30 0.37
N CYS A 105 -3.87 6.63 -0.14
CA CYS A 105 -2.62 6.08 0.36
C CYS A 105 -2.34 6.49 1.83
N SER A 106 -2.66 7.73 2.21
CA SER A 106 -2.55 8.19 3.59
C SER A 106 -3.44 7.38 4.55
N GLU A 107 -4.71 7.18 4.20
CA GLU A 107 -5.62 6.38 5.05
C GLU A 107 -5.25 4.90 5.04
N LEU A 108 -4.79 4.36 3.91
CA LEU A 108 -4.27 2.99 3.82
C LEU A 108 -3.09 2.78 4.77
N THR A 109 -2.14 3.71 4.81
CA THR A 109 -0.95 3.64 5.68
C THR A 109 -1.35 3.58 7.15
N LYS A 110 -2.24 4.48 7.58
CA LYS A 110 -2.75 4.49 8.96
C LYS A 110 -3.44 3.17 9.31
N GLU A 111 -4.33 2.67 8.45
CA GLU A 111 -5.12 1.48 8.75
C GLU A 111 -4.27 0.19 8.69
N VAL A 112 -3.25 0.11 7.83
CA VAL A 112 -2.29 -1.00 7.83
C VAL A 112 -1.48 -1.02 9.13
N ALA A 113 -0.94 0.12 9.56
CA ALA A 113 -0.22 0.23 10.83
C ALA A 113 -1.09 -0.18 12.01
N ASP A 114 -2.32 0.32 12.09
CA ASP A 114 -3.29 -0.02 13.14
C ASP A 114 -3.61 -1.52 13.16
N ILE A 115 -3.76 -2.16 12.00
CA ILE A 115 -4.00 -3.60 11.89
C ILE A 115 -2.80 -4.40 12.40
N LEU A 116 -1.59 -4.05 11.97
CA LEU A 116 -0.37 -4.73 12.41
C LEU A 116 -0.20 -4.63 13.94
N LEU A 117 -0.42 -3.43 14.52
CA LEU A 117 -0.39 -3.21 15.96
C LEU A 117 -1.47 -4.02 16.70
N LYS A 118 -2.71 -4.02 16.19
CA LYS A 118 -3.83 -4.80 16.77
C LYS A 118 -3.55 -6.30 16.76
N LEU A 119 -2.83 -6.79 15.75
CA LEU A 119 -2.43 -8.18 15.61
C LEU A 119 -1.09 -8.49 16.30
N LYS A 120 -0.61 -7.57 17.15
CA LYS A 120 0.60 -7.71 17.97
C LYS A 120 1.84 -8.06 17.16
N GLN A 121 1.93 -7.54 15.93
CA GLN A 121 3.16 -7.60 15.15
C GLN A 121 4.21 -6.68 15.77
N ASP A 122 5.48 -6.99 15.51
CA ASP A 122 6.60 -6.17 15.99
C ASP A 122 6.49 -4.74 15.44
N SER A 123 6.80 -3.75 16.27
CA SER A 123 7.02 -2.36 15.89
C SER A 123 7.94 -2.21 14.66
N PHE A 124 8.97 -3.05 14.56
CA PHE A 124 9.86 -3.04 13.40
C PHE A 124 9.09 -3.32 12.10
N LEU A 125 8.19 -4.31 12.11
CA LEU A 125 7.40 -4.64 10.93
C LEU A 125 6.43 -3.50 10.55
N VAL A 126 5.89 -2.80 11.54
CA VAL A 126 5.06 -1.60 11.31
C VAL A 126 5.87 -0.51 10.61
N ASP A 127 7.09 -0.25 11.08
CA ASP A 127 7.99 0.76 10.50
C ASP A 127 8.41 0.40 9.07
N ILE A 128 8.69 -0.88 8.80
CA ILE A 128 8.96 -1.39 7.45
C ILE A 128 7.79 -1.11 6.50
N TRP A 129 6.57 -1.38 6.92
CA TRP A 129 5.38 -1.15 6.09
C TRP A 129 5.07 0.34 5.90
N ASN A 130 5.25 1.17 6.93
CA ASN A 130 5.13 2.62 6.79
C ASN A 130 6.13 3.16 5.77
N ARG A 131 7.40 2.76 5.86
CA ARG A 131 8.44 3.17 4.91
C ARG A 131 8.12 2.74 3.48
N TYR A 132 7.62 1.51 3.30
CA TYR A 132 7.16 1.05 1.99
C TYR A 132 6.01 1.91 1.45
N LEU A 133 4.98 2.15 2.26
CA LEU A 133 3.79 2.88 1.84
C LEU A 133 4.07 4.37 1.60
N ASP A 134 5.00 4.98 2.31
CA ASP A 134 5.47 6.35 2.05
C ASP A 134 6.08 6.47 0.65
N VAL A 135 7.00 5.55 0.32
CA VAL A 135 7.63 5.51 -1.02
C VAL A 135 6.61 5.19 -2.09
N PHE A 136 5.74 4.20 -1.84
CA PHE A 136 4.67 3.83 -2.74
C PHE A 136 3.76 5.04 -3.06
N THR A 137 3.36 5.79 -2.04
CA THR A 137 2.52 6.99 -2.18
C THR A 137 3.16 8.01 -3.12
N VAL A 138 4.45 8.30 -2.93
CA VAL A 138 5.19 9.22 -3.79
C VAL A 138 5.24 8.70 -5.24
N CYS A 139 5.52 7.41 -5.44
CA CYS A 139 5.56 6.82 -6.77
C CYS A 139 4.21 6.93 -7.48
N VAL A 140 3.12 6.47 -6.85
CA VAL A 140 1.81 6.41 -7.52
C VAL A 140 1.22 7.79 -7.79
N THR A 141 1.46 8.76 -6.91
CA THR A 141 0.99 10.14 -7.12
C THR A 141 1.76 10.88 -8.22
N GLN A 142 3.01 10.52 -8.47
CA GLN A 142 3.79 11.02 -9.61
C GLN A 142 3.37 10.36 -10.94
N MET A 143 2.92 9.10 -10.90
CA MET A 143 2.51 8.35 -12.08
C MET A 143 1.08 8.65 -12.56
N LEU A 144 0.17 9.07 -11.67
CA LEU A 144 -1.19 9.50 -12.01
C LEU A 144 -1.21 10.88 -12.67
#